data_AF-A0A428RQ97-F1
#
_entry.id   AF-A0A428RQ97-F1
#
_cell.length_a   1.000
_cell.length_b   1.000
_cell.length_c   1.000
_cell.angle_alpha   90.00
_cell.angle_beta   90.00
_cell.angle_gamma   90.00
#
_symmetry.space_group_name_H-M   'P 1'
#
loop_
_entity.id
_entity.type
_entity.pdbx_description
1 polymer ?
#
loop_
_entity_poly.entity_id
_entity_poly.type
_entity_poly.pdbx_seq_one_letter_code
_entity_poly.pdbx_strand_id
1 'polypeptide(L)'
;MASVGDDSKICVPATFMFVPGMPVVVTKNINPGLKLVNGVKYKALEVIPDPKSFPGYQLAPNIILHFGPPAGIILSSESTKKFKFDDMPPGTVLLTPT
;
A
#
# COMPACT_ATOMS: atom_id res chain seq x y z
N MET A 1 -24.44 4.37 25.97
CA MET A 1 -23.61 4.36 24.75
C MET A 1 -22.88 3.03 24.72
N ALA A 2 -23.22 2.14 23.79
CA ALA A 2 -22.56 0.84 23.67
C ALA A 2 -21.25 1.02 22.91
N SER A 3 -20.12 0.86 23.59
CA SER A 3 -18.83 0.72 22.95
C SER A 3 -18.79 -0.67 22.29
N VAL A 4 -18.96 -0.71 20.98
CA VAL A 4 -18.65 -1.90 20.20
C VAL A 4 -17.12 -1.94 20.07
N GLY A 5 -16.46 -2.56 21.04
CA GLY A 5 -15.03 -2.84 21.03
C GLY A 5 -14.81 -4.32 21.28
N ASP A 6 -13.99 -4.95 20.45
CA ASP A 6 -13.50 -6.31 20.71
C ASP A 6 -12.67 -6.29 21.99
N ASP A 7 -13.18 -6.93 23.05
CA ASP A 7 -12.56 -7.05 24.37
C ASP A 7 -11.66 -8.30 24.47
N SER A 8 -11.37 -8.95 23.34
CA SER A 8 -10.47 -10.09 23.32
C SER A 8 -9.03 -9.64 23.57
N LYS A 9 -8.31 -10.35 24.45
CA LYS A 9 -6.85 -10.20 24.64
C LYS A 9 -6.04 -10.62 23.40
N ILE A 10 -6.71 -10.92 22.29
CA ILE A 10 -6.10 -11.37 21.05
C ILE A 10 -5.79 -10.12 20.24
N CYS A 11 -4.51 -9.78 20.14
CA CYS A 11 -4.08 -8.72 19.25
C CYS A 11 -4.27 -9.21 17.80
N VAL A 12 -5.39 -8.85 17.17
CA VAL A 12 -5.56 -9.05 15.74
C VAL A 12 -4.59 -8.10 15.05
N PRO A 13 -3.55 -8.61 14.35
CA PRO A 13 -2.65 -7.73 13.63
C PRO A 13 -3.45 -6.95 12.58
N ALA A 14 -3.11 -5.67 12.39
CA ALA A 14 -3.69 -4.88 11.31
C ALA A 14 -3.56 -5.66 10.00
N THR A 15 -4.61 -5.73 9.18
CA THR A 15 -4.56 -6.46 7.91
C THR A 15 -4.57 -5.47 6.76
N PHE A 16 -3.80 -5.80 5.72
CA PHE A 16 -3.78 -5.05 4.47
C PHE A 16 -4.15 -5.97 3.32
N MET A 17 -5.38 -5.80 2.82
CA MET A 17 -5.87 -6.53 1.65
C MET A 17 -5.38 -5.83 0.39
N PHE A 18 -4.78 -6.59 -0.51
CA PHE A 18 -4.17 -6.10 -1.73
C PHE A 18 -4.69 -6.82 -2.95
N VAL A 19 -4.98 -6.03 -3.99
CA VAL A 19 -5.27 -6.50 -5.35
C VAL A 19 -4.44 -5.66 -6.32
N PRO A 20 -3.61 -6.27 -7.18
CA PRO A 20 -2.86 -5.54 -8.20
C PRO A 20 -3.78 -4.66 -9.06
N GLY A 21 -3.41 -3.40 -9.20
CA GLY A 21 -4.17 -2.38 -9.93
C GLY A 21 -5.27 -1.68 -9.11
N MET A 22 -5.47 -2.01 -7.84
CA MET A 22 -6.49 -1.35 -7.02
C MET A 22 -6.24 0.16 -6.91
N PRO A 23 -7.29 0.99 -6.95
CA PRO A 23 -7.15 2.43 -6.81
C PRO A 23 -6.79 2.81 -5.37
N VAL A 24 -5.76 3.62 -5.21
CA VAL A 24 -5.33 4.16 -3.90
C VAL A 24 -5.28 5.68 -3.98
N VAL A 25 -5.74 6.34 -2.92
CA VAL A 25 -5.66 7.80 -2.79
C VAL A 25 -4.68 8.13 -1.68
N VAL A 26 -3.72 8.97 -1.99
CA VAL A 26 -2.83 9.55 -0.98
C VAL A 26 -3.58 10.67 -0.27
N THR A 27 -3.62 10.64 1.06
CA THR A 27 -4.45 11.57 1.88
C THR A 27 -3.67 12.74 2.46
N LYS A 28 -2.34 12.75 2.29
CA LYS A 28 -1.43 13.80 2.76
C LYS A 28 -0.30 14.00 1.75
N ASN A 29 0.28 15.19 1.69
CA ASN A 29 1.48 15.40 0.90
C ASN A 29 2.66 14.70 1.59
N ILE A 30 3.30 13.75 0.91
CA ILE A 30 4.41 12.96 1.47
C ILE A 30 5.71 13.37 0.76
N ASN A 31 5.78 13.13 -0.55
CA ASN A 31 6.94 13.49 -1.38
C ASN A 31 6.47 14.21 -2.66
N PRO A 32 6.21 15.53 -2.61
CA PRO A 32 5.68 16.26 -3.76
C PRO A 32 6.58 16.22 -5.00
N GLY A 33 7.90 16.11 -4.82
CA GLY A 33 8.86 15.92 -5.92
C GLY A 33 8.64 14.62 -6.70
N LEU A 34 8.18 13.57 -6.01
CA LEU A 34 7.76 12.28 -6.59
C LEU A 34 6.27 12.27 -6.97
N LYS A 35 5.63 13.44 -7.01
CA LYS A 35 4.20 13.58 -7.28
C LYS A 35 3.31 12.76 -6.35
N LEU A 36 3.75 12.42 -5.13
CA LEU A 36 2.95 11.80 -4.06
C LEU A 36 2.26 12.90 -3.24
N VAL A 37 1.10 13.34 -3.74
CA VAL A 37 0.37 14.51 -3.22
C VAL A 37 -1.08 14.16 -2.88
N ASN A 38 -1.65 14.90 -1.94
CA ASN A 38 -2.99 14.67 -1.43
C ASN A 38 -4.05 14.70 -2.55
N GLY A 39 -4.97 13.75 -2.52
CA GLY A 39 -6.12 13.66 -3.42
C GLY A 39 -5.83 13.03 -4.78
N VAL A 40 -4.57 12.73 -5.09
CA VAL A 40 -4.22 12.04 -6.35
C VAL A 40 -4.54 10.55 -6.23
N LYS A 41 -5.15 10.02 -7.29
CA LYS A 41 -5.44 8.59 -7.46
C LYS A 41 -4.25 7.91 -8.13
N TYR A 42 -3.83 6.80 -7.55
CA TYR A 42 -2.80 5.91 -8.08
C TYR A 42 -3.40 4.52 -8.26
N LYS A 43 -2.72 3.70 -9.06
CA LYS A 43 -2.89 2.25 -9.08
C LYS A 43 -1.80 1.64 -8.22
N ALA A 44 -2.15 0.84 -7.23
CA ALA A 44 -1.18 0.05 -6.49
C ALA A 44 -0.79 -1.18 -7.31
N LEU A 45 0.49 -1.30 -7.66
CA LEU A 45 1.00 -2.39 -8.49
C LEU A 45 1.52 -3.55 -7.66
N GLU A 46 2.13 -3.25 -6.52
CA GLU A 46 2.73 -4.25 -5.64
C GLU A 46 2.84 -3.72 -4.20
N VAL A 47 2.87 -4.65 -3.25
CA VAL A 47 3.11 -4.39 -1.83
C VAL A 47 4.45 -4.99 -1.46
N ILE A 48 5.29 -4.18 -0.81
CA ILE A 48 6.51 -4.64 -0.16
C ILE A 48 6.13 -5.04 1.28
N PRO A 49 6.12 -6.33 1.63
CA PRO A 49 5.84 -6.76 2.99
C PRO A 49 6.95 -6.30 3.92
N ASP A 50 6.62 -6.01 5.18
CA ASP A 50 7.63 -5.85 6.21
C ASP A 50 8.31 -7.20 6.49
N PRO A 51 9.64 -7.32 6.38
CA PRO A 51 10.35 -8.56 6.63
C PRO A 51 10.23 -9.07 8.07
N LYS A 52 9.82 -8.22 9.02
CA LYS A 52 9.51 -8.62 10.40
C LYS A 52 8.06 -9.11 10.57
N SER A 53 7.22 -8.89 9.56
CA SER A 53 5.80 -9.24 9.54
C SER A 53 5.56 -10.53 8.76
N PHE A 54 4.40 -11.16 8.96
CA PHE A 54 4.06 -12.44 8.30
C PHE A 54 4.02 -12.28 6.77
N PRO A 55 4.47 -13.30 6.00
CA PRO A 55 4.36 -13.27 4.55
C PRO A 55 2.89 -13.17 4.13
N GLY A 56 2.63 -12.44 3.03
CA GLY A 56 1.27 -12.28 2.51
C GLY A 56 0.62 -13.63 2.18
N TYR A 57 -0.66 -13.77 2.52
CA TYR A 57 -1.43 -14.99 2.24
C TYR A 57 -2.33 -14.78 1.02
N GLN A 58 -2.18 -15.63 0.00
CA GLN A 58 -3.00 -15.56 -1.20
C GLN A 58 -4.40 -16.15 -0.93
N LEU A 59 -5.42 -15.30 -0.93
CA LEU A 59 -6.82 -15.69 -0.74
C LEU A 59 -7.47 -16.14 -2.06
N ALA A 60 -7.05 -15.57 -3.18
CA ALA A 60 -7.53 -15.86 -4.53
C ALA A 60 -6.43 -15.48 -5.55
N PRO A 61 -6.56 -15.81 -6.85
CA PRO A 61 -5.51 -15.57 -7.86
C PRO A 61 -4.90 -14.15 -7.85
N ASN A 62 -5.67 -13.12 -7.46
CA ASN A 62 -5.21 -11.73 -7.39
C ASN A 62 -5.49 -11.04 -6.05
N ILE A 63 -5.85 -11.79 -5.01
CA ILE A 63 -6.17 -11.22 -3.69
C ILE A 63 -5.14 -11.73 -2.70
N ILE A 64 -4.37 -10.80 -2.13
CA ILE A 64 -3.33 -11.10 -1.15
C ILE A 64 -3.69 -10.39 0.15
N LEU A 65 -3.68 -11.11 1.26
CA LEU A 65 -3.86 -10.58 2.59
C LEU A 65 -2.49 -10.48 3.28
N HIS A 66 -2.03 -9.27 3.53
CA HIS A 66 -0.84 -9.03 4.34
C HIS A 66 -1.26 -8.80 5.80
N PHE A 67 -0.46 -9.30 6.73
CA PHE A 67 -0.62 -9.02 8.15
C PHE A 67 0.46 -8.01 8.57
N GLY A 68 0.03 -7.00 9.32
CA GLY A 68 0.80 -5.80 9.59
C GLY A 68 0.65 -4.71 8.52
N PRO A 69 1.08 -3.48 8.81
CA PRO A 69 1.22 -2.45 7.79
C PRO A 69 2.28 -2.86 6.76
N PRO A 70 2.10 -2.53 5.47
CA PRO A 70 3.11 -2.79 4.46
C PRO A 70 4.36 -1.93 4.72
N ALA A 71 5.56 -2.47 4.46
CA ALA A 71 6.79 -1.68 4.47
C ALA A 71 6.84 -0.66 3.32
N GLY A 72 6.15 -0.97 2.22
CA GLY A 72 5.99 -0.05 1.10
C GLY A 72 4.92 -0.50 0.12
N ILE A 73 4.50 0.42 -0.74
CA ILE A 73 3.55 0.17 -1.82
C ILE A 73 4.11 0.81 -3.09
N ILE A 74 4.20 0.04 -4.17
CA ILE A 74 4.56 0.54 -5.49
C ILE A 74 3.30 1.09 -6.15
N LEU A 75 3.34 2.36 -6.52
CA LEU A 75 2.23 3.10 -7.09
C LEU A 75 2.56 3.55 -8.52
N SER A 76 1.55 3.62 -9.38
CA SER A 76 1.65 4.29 -10.68
C SER A 76 0.46 5.20 -10.93
N SER A 77 0.69 6.29 -11.66
CA SER A 77 -0.37 7.20 -12.11
C SER A 77 0.06 7.93 -13.39
N GLU A 78 -0.87 8.67 -13.98
CA GLU A 78 -0.58 9.56 -15.10
C GLU A 78 0.47 10.63 -14.74
N SER A 79 0.46 11.13 -13.50
CA SER A 79 1.38 12.18 -13.06
C SER A 79 2.80 11.68 -12.85
N THR A 80 2.99 10.38 -12.61
CA THR A 80 4.30 9.76 -12.39
C THR A 80 4.94 9.23 -13.67
N LYS A 81 4.23 9.18 -14.81
CA LYS A 81 4.68 8.59 -16.10
C LYS A 81 6.08 8.97 -16.57
N LYS A 82 6.56 10.16 -16.22
CA LYS A 82 7.89 10.65 -16.65
C LYS A 82 9.03 10.12 -15.78
N PHE A 83 8.73 9.50 -14.64
CA PHE A 83 9.74 8.92 -13.77
C PHE A 83 10.28 7.61 -14.33
N LYS A 84 11.59 7.47 -14.24
CA LYS A 84 12.35 6.30 -14.62
C LYS A 84 13.37 6.07 -13.53
N PHE A 85 13.24 4.96 -12.84
CA PHE A 85 14.21 4.47 -11.88
C PHE A 85 14.77 3.17 -12.45
N ASP A 86 16.06 2.96 -12.27
CA ASP A 86 16.68 1.70 -12.67
C ASP A 86 16.01 0.55 -11.92
N ASP A 87 15.85 -0.58 -12.60
CA ASP A 87 15.20 -1.79 -12.08
C ASP A 87 13.72 -1.68 -11.68
N MET A 88 13.05 -0.55 -11.97
CA MET A 88 11.61 -0.38 -11.77
C MET A 88 10.86 -0.15 -13.09
N PRO A 89 9.59 -0.60 -13.21
CA PRO A 89 8.77 -0.25 -14.35
C PRO A 89 8.64 1.28 -14.49
N PRO A 90 8.70 1.85 -15.71
CA PRO A 90 8.54 3.28 -15.91
C PRO A 90 7.23 3.82 -15.34
N GLY A 91 7.26 5.03 -14.80
CA GLY A 91 6.08 5.66 -14.23
C GLY A 91 5.66 5.16 -12.85
N THR A 92 6.50 4.36 -12.20
CA THR A 92 6.23 3.87 -10.83
C THR A 92 6.95 4.71 -9.78
N VAL A 93 6.39 4.77 -8.58
CA VAL A 93 6.97 5.42 -7.40
C VAL A 93 6.73 4.55 -6.18
N LEU A 94 7.69 4.51 -5.26
CA LEU A 94 7.55 3.83 -3.99
C LEU A 94 6.96 4.79 -2.94
N LEU A 95 5.87 4.36 -2.30
CA LEU A 95 5.36 4.96 -1.08
C LEU A 95 5.75 4.09 0.11
N THR A 96 6.56 4.64 1.02
CA THR A 96 6.84 4.05 2.34
C THR A 96 5.95 4.72 3.38
N PRO A 97 5.00 4.00 4.01
CA PRO A 97 4.25 4.53 5.14
C PRO A 97 5.20 4.93 6.28
N THR A 98 5.04 6.14 6.82
CA THR A 98 5.76 6.66 8.00
C THR A 98 4.89 6.58 9.25
#